data_AF-A0A917YKL2-F1
#
_entry.id   AF-A0A917YKL2-F1
#
_cell.length_a   1.000
_cell.length_b   1.000
_cell.length_c   1.000
_cell.angle_alpha   90.00
_cell.angle_beta   90.00
_cell.angle_gamma   90.00
#
_symmetry.space_group_name_H-M   'P 1'
#
loop_
_entity.id
_entity.type
_entity.pdbx_description
1 polymer ?
#
loop_
_entity_poly.entity_id
_entity_poly.type
_entity_poly.pdbx_seq_one_letter_code
_entity_poly.pdbx_strand_id
1 'polypeptide(L)'
;MSPETKGLLRDLAQNAENVCCNYLPDGRREGSYWNVGDLQNNPGRSLFVRLTGPAFGPGAAGKFTDGATGELGDLLDIIRERAGISCFPDLLAEARGIMQLAFKPDWAKYAKAAPFKRNDAMLDVLPVSRWVSSSSRAMASRRTSPTRRRSSASPS
;
A
#
# COMPACT_ATOMS: atom_id res chain seq x y z
N MET A 1 -9.53 -4.92 -25.88
CA MET A 1 -8.50 -4.17 -25.13
C MET A 1 -7.47 -3.63 -26.10
N SER A 2 -7.19 -2.33 -26.09
CA SER A 2 -6.20 -1.71 -26.99
C SER A 2 -4.79 -2.29 -26.75
N PRO A 3 -3.95 -2.48 -27.79
CA PRO A 3 -2.56 -2.90 -27.62
C PRO A 3 -1.77 -1.94 -26.71
N GLU A 4 -2.11 -0.66 -26.71
CA GLU A 4 -1.54 0.35 -25.81
C GLU A 4 -1.85 0.03 -24.34
N THR A 5 -3.10 -0.34 -24.04
CA THR A 5 -3.51 -0.75 -22.68
C THR A 5 -2.79 -2.02 -22.24
N LYS A 6 -2.59 -2.98 -23.16
CA LYS A 6 -1.82 -4.20 -22.86
C LYS A 6 -0.36 -3.89 -22.56
N GLY A 7 0.24 -2.96 -23.32
CA GLY A 7 1.59 -2.45 -23.04
C GLY A 7 1.68 -1.84 -21.65
N LEU A 8 0.73 -0.95 -21.32
CA LEU A 8 0.67 -0.33 -19.99
C LEU A 8 0.52 -1.35 -18.87
N LEU A 9 -0.38 -2.33 -19.01
CA LEU A 9 -0.57 -3.40 -18.02
C LEU A 9 0.70 -4.21 -17.80
N ARG A 10 1.43 -4.54 -18.87
CA ARG A 10 2.72 -5.22 -18.78
C ARG A 10 3.72 -4.39 -17.98
N ASP A 11 3.82 -3.11 -18.29
CA ASP A 11 4.82 -2.26 -17.69
C ASP A 11 4.47 -1.93 -16.23
N LEU A 12 3.18 -1.82 -15.90
CA LEU A 12 2.66 -1.80 -14.53
C LEU A 12 3.01 -3.09 -13.77
N ALA A 13 2.84 -4.25 -14.38
CA ALA A 13 3.16 -5.53 -13.76
C ALA A 13 4.65 -5.65 -13.43
N GLN A 14 5.54 -5.11 -14.28
CA GLN A 14 6.98 -5.05 -14.01
C GLN A 14 7.31 -4.05 -12.88
N ASN A 15 6.47 -3.04 -12.67
CA ASN A 15 6.61 -2.05 -11.62
C ASN A 15 5.58 -2.22 -10.49
N ALA A 16 5.09 -3.45 -10.29
CA ALA A 16 3.99 -3.76 -9.36
C ALA A 16 4.32 -3.34 -7.92
N GLU A 17 5.58 -3.45 -7.54
CA GLU A 17 6.08 -3.06 -6.22
C GLU A 17 5.90 -1.57 -5.95
N ASN A 18 6.23 -0.71 -6.92
CA ASN A 18 6.05 0.73 -6.80
C ASN A 18 4.57 1.09 -6.66
N VAL A 19 3.70 0.45 -7.44
CA VAL A 19 2.24 0.64 -7.36
C VAL A 19 1.74 0.26 -5.95
N CYS A 20 2.15 -0.90 -5.44
CA CYS A 20 1.76 -1.34 -4.10
C CYS A 20 2.31 -0.39 -3.02
N CYS A 21 3.54 0.09 -3.16
CA CYS A 21 4.11 1.04 -2.22
C CYS A 21 3.34 2.36 -2.17
N ASN A 22 2.91 2.86 -3.33
CA ASN A 22 2.21 4.15 -3.42
C ASN A 22 0.75 4.08 -2.94
N TYR A 23 0.04 3.00 -3.28
CA TYR A 23 -1.40 2.90 -3.03
C TYR A 23 -1.79 2.07 -1.80
N LEU A 24 -0.95 1.10 -1.43
CA LEU A 24 -1.17 0.16 -0.34
C LEU A 24 -0.02 0.20 0.69
N PRO A 25 0.26 1.38 1.28
CA PRO A 25 1.43 1.54 2.14
C PRO A 25 1.38 0.76 3.47
N ASP A 26 0.20 0.40 3.99
CA ASP A 26 0.11 -0.43 5.20
C ASP A 26 0.38 -1.92 4.90
N GLY A 27 0.63 -2.25 3.63
CA GLY A 27 1.05 -3.57 3.22
C GLY A 27 2.54 -3.86 3.44
N ARG A 28 2.89 -5.13 3.26
CA ARG A 28 4.26 -5.62 3.45
C ARG A 28 4.65 -6.63 2.38
N ARG A 29 5.92 -6.59 1.98
CA ARG A 29 6.48 -7.53 1.02
C ARG A 29 6.87 -8.84 1.73
N GLU A 30 6.25 -9.94 1.33
CA GLU A 30 6.66 -11.29 1.72
C GLU A 30 7.07 -12.08 0.48
N GLY A 31 8.39 -12.13 0.25
CA GLY A 31 8.96 -12.81 -0.91
C GLY A 31 8.53 -12.16 -2.22
N SER A 32 7.74 -12.90 -3.00
CA SER A 32 7.19 -12.49 -4.31
C SER A 32 5.79 -11.88 -4.23
N TYR A 33 5.27 -11.66 -3.02
CA TYR A 33 3.91 -11.14 -2.81
C TYR A 33 3.92 -9.90 -1.92
N TRP A 34 2.95 -9.02 -2.14
CA TRP A 34 2.55 -7.95 -1.26
C TRP A 34 1.34 -8.40 -0.45
N ASN A 35 1.37 -8.23 0.87
CA ASN A 35 0.27 -8.57 1.76
C ASN A 35 -0.30 -7.31 2.39
N VAL A 36 -1.61 -7.13 2.28
CA VAL A 36 -2.37 -6.05 2.93
C VAL A 36 -3.72 -6.60 3.40
N GLY A 37 -4.46 -5.83 4.19
CA GLY A 37 -5.78 -6.24 4.68
C GLY A 37 -6.84 -6.20 3.59
N ASP A 38 -6.89 -5.13 2.81
CA ASP A 38 -7.88 -4.94 1.75
C ASP A 38 -7.48 -3.86 0.74
N LEU A 39 -8.31 -3.65 -0.28
CA LEU A 39 -8.15 -2.59 -1.28
C LEU A 39 -8.25 -1.17 -0.71
N GLN A 40 -8.76 -1.01 0.52
CA GLN A 40 -8.82 0.27 1.22
C GLN A 40 -7.53 0.58 1.99
N ASN A 41 -6.51 -0.28 1.85
CA ASN A 41 -5.24 -0.19 2.57
C ASN A 41 -5.41 -0.36 4.10
N ASN A 42 -6.43 -1.08 4.56
CA ASN A 42 -6.44 -1.48 5.96
C ASN A 42 -5.32 -2.50 6.21
N PRO A 43 -4.65 -2.47 7.38
CA PRO A 43 -3.58 -3.42 7.68
C PRO A 43 -4.14 -4.83 7.85
N GLY A 44 -3.46 -5.83 7.29
CA GLY A 44 -3.92 -7.22 7.39
C GLY A 44 -3.11 -8.20 6.54
N ARG A 45 -3.73 -9.34 6.22
CA ARG A 45 -3.15 -10.45 5.46
C ARG A 45 -4.19 -11.13 4.56
N SER A 46 -5.20 -10.40 4.13
CA SER A 46 -6.31 -10.96 3.35
C SER A 46 -6.13 -10.72 1.86
N LEU A 47 -5.56 -9.56 1.48
CA LEU A 47 -5.27 -9.22 0.11
C LEU A 47 -3.80 -9.47 -0.23
N PHE A 48 -3.58 -10.24 -1.29
CA PHE A 48 -2.28 -10.66 -1.79
C PHE A 48 -2.08 -10.12 -3.20
N VAL A 49 -1.05 -9.31 -3.43
CA VAL A 49 -0.64 -8.88 -4.79
C VAL A 49 0.61 -9.61 -5.20
N ARG A 50 0.64 -10.17 -6.40
CA ARG A 50 1.83 -10.84 -6.92
C ARG A 50 2.80 -9.82 -7.52
N LEU A 51 4.00 -9.71 -6.95
CA LEU A 51 5.04 -8.79 -7.42
C LEU A 51 5.93 -9.40 -8.49
N THR A 52 6.14 -10.72 -8.45
CA THR A 52 7.03 -11.44 -9.35
C THR A 52 6.26 -12.44 -10.19
N GLY A 53 6.51 -12.44 -11.50
CA GLY A 53 5.89 -13.36 -12.44
C GLY A 53 6.06 -12.90 -13.89
N PRO A 54 5.59 -13.71 -14.86
CA PRO A 54 5.49 -13.26 -16.25
C PRO A 54 4.56 -12.05 -16.38
N ALA A 55 4.69 -11.30 -17.48
CA ALA A 55 3.81 -10.16 -17.76
C ALA A 55 2.35 -10.58 -18.00
N PHE A 56 2.12 -11.80 -18.49
CA PHE A 56 0.82 -12.33 -18.82
C PHE A 56 0.75 -13.83 -18.53
N GLY A 57 -0.47 -14.33 -18.35
CA GLY A 57 -0.74 -15.74 -18.13
C GLY A 57 -0.83 -16.15 -16.65
N PRO A 58 -0.88 -17.47 -16.37
CA PRO A 58 -0.97 -17.99 -15.02
C PRO A 58 0.21 -17.53 -14.16
N GLY A 59 -0.10 -16.94 -13.00
CA GLY A 59 0.91 -16.40 -12.10
C GLY A 59 1.57 -15.11 -12.61
N ALA A 60 0.90 -14.34 -13.48
CA ALA A 60 1.41 -13.04 -13.88
C ALA A 60 1.61 -12.10 -12.68
N ALA A 61 2.62 -11.24 -12.78
CA ALA A 61 2.79 -10.14 -11.83
C ALA A 61 1.65 -9.12 -11.98
N GLY A 62 1.37 -8.37 -10.91
CA GLY A 62 0.32 -7.35 -10.89
C GLY A 62 -1.10 -7.89 -10.80
N LYS A 63 -1.29 -9.17 -10.49
CA LYS A 63 -2.60 -9.72 -10.12
C LYS A 63 -2.76 -9.70 -8.61
N PHE A 64 -3.94 -9.32 -8.15
CA PHE A 64 -4.30 -9.40 -6.74
C PHE A 64 -5.40 -10.41 -6.50
N THR A 65 -5.43 -10.94 -5.28
CA THR A 65 -6.48 -11.82 -4.77
C THR A 65 -6.77 -11.45 -3.34
N ASP A 66 -8.03 -11.24 -3.01
CA ASP A 66 -8.50 -11.06 -1.65
C ASP A 66 -9.16 -12.35 -1.15
N GLY A 67 -8.56 -12.95 -0.12
CA GLY A 67 -9.06 -14.16 0.53
C GLY A 67 -10.28 -13.92 1.43
N ALA A 68 -10.57 -12.68 1.83
CA ALA A 68 -11.74 -12.37 2.65
C ALA A 68 -13.02 -12.23 1.82
N THR A 69 -12.92 -11.58 0.65
CA THR A 69 -14.05 -11.33 -0.25
C THR A 69 -14.12 -12.32 -1.41
N GLY A 70 -13.01 -13.00 -1.73
CA GLY A 70 -12.87 -13.81 -2.94
C GLY A 70 -12.64 -12.98 -4.20
N GLU A 71 -12.42 -11.67 -4.05
CA GLU A 71 -12.17 -10.78 -5.19
C GLU A 71 -10.80 -11.06 -5.82
N LEU A 72 -10.77 -10.92 -7.13
CA LEU A 72 -9.58 -11.09 -7.94
C LEU A 72 -9.57 -10.02 -9.02
N GLY A 73 -8.40 -9.46 -9.30
CA GLY A 73 -8.26 -8.39 -10.27
C GLY A 73 -6.80 -8.05 -10.53
N ASP A 74 -6.55 -6.83 -11.00
CA ASP A 74 -5.20 -6.37 -11.28
C ASP A 74 -4.85 -4.98 -10.72
N LEU A 75 -3.63 -4.54 -11.01
CA LEU A 75 -3.12 -3.25 -10.53
C LEU A 75 -4.01 -2.07 -10.96
N LEU A 76 -4.69 -2.13 -12.11
CA LEU A 76 -5.59 -1.04 -12.50
C LEU A 76 -6.79 -0.94 -11.57
N ASP A 77 -7.32 -2.07 -11.09
CA ASP A 77 -8.43 -2.06 -10.13
C ASP A 77 -8.00 -1.47 -8.78
N ILE A 78 -6.77 -1.75 -8.32
CA ILE A 78 -6.21 -1.12 -7.12
C ILE A 78 -6.10 0.39 -7.31
N ILE A 79 -5.55 0.85 -8.45
CA ILE A 79 -5.44 2.28 -8.76
C ILE A 79 -6.83 2.91 -8.84
N ARG A 80 -7.79 2.24 -9.49
CA ARG A 80 -9.16 2.70 -9.64
C ARG A 80 -9.82 2.94 -8.28
N GLU A 81 -9.71 1.96 -7.39
CA GLU A 81 -10.30 2.01 -6.06
C GLU A 81 -9.63 3.07 -5.18
N ARG A 82 -8.29 3.12 -5.18
CA ARG A 82 -7.53 4.03 -4.31
C ARG A 82 -7.51 5.48 -4.80
N ALA A 83 -7.51 5.70 -6.11
CA ALA A 83 -7.57 7.03 -6.70
C ALA A 83 -9.01 7.55 -6.84
N GLY A 84 -10.02 6.68 -6.71
CA GLY A 84 -11.43 7.04 -6.90
C GLY A 84 -11.78 7.42 -8.34
N ILE A 85 -10.98 6.97 -9.32
CA ILE A 85 -11.12 7.34 -10.73
C ILE A 85 -12.06 6.35 -11.41
N SER A 86 -13.23 6.82 -11.87
CA SER A 86 -14.21 5.97 -12.56
C SER A 86 -14.06 5.98 -14.09
N CYS A 87 -13.42 7.02 -14.62
CA CYS A 87 -13.21 7.26 -16.05
C CYS A 87 -11.94 6.56 -16.56
N PHE A 88 -12.10 5.76 -17.60
CA PHE A 88 -11.01 4.95 -18.14
C PHE A 88 -9.81 5.76 -18.66
N PRO A 89 -9.97 6.88 -19.39
CA PRO A 89 -8.82 7.69 -19.84
C PRO A 89 -7.97 8.24 -18.69
N ASP A 90 -8.63 8.74 -17.65
CA ASP A 90 -7.94 9.33 -16.49
C ASP A 90 -7.24 8.25 -15.66
N LEU A 91 -7.82 7.05 -15.58
CA LEU A 91 -7.19 5.89 -14.95
C LEU A 91 -5.89 5.49 -15.66
N LEU A 92 -5.88 5.52 -17.00
CA LEU A 92 -4.67 5.25 -17.77
C LEU A 92 -3.61 6.34 -17.60
N ALA A 93 -4.02 7.61 -17.52
CA ALA A 93 -3.13 8.72 -17.27
C ALA A 93 -2.48 8.60 -15.88
N GLU A 94 -3.27 8.27 -14.86
CA GLU A 94 -2.80 8.05 -13.49
C GLU A 94 -1.80 6.88 -13.42
N ALA A 95 -2.14 5.74 -14.03
CA ALA A 95 -1.24 4.60 -14.10
C ALA A 95 0.12 4.94 -14.74
N ARG A 96 0.13 5.75 -15.80
CA ARG A 96 1.36 6.24 -16.43
C ARG A 96 2.17 7.16 -15.51
N GLY A 97 1.50 8.03 -14.76
CA GLY A 97 2.14 8.96 -13.83
C GLY A 97 2.93 8.22 -12.75
N ILE A 98 2.34 7.18 -12.16
CA ILE A 98 2.98 6.37 -11.12
C ILE A 98 4.22 5.64 -11.64
N MET A 99 4.20 5.17 -12.88
CA MET A 99 5.37 4.51 -13.46
C MET A 99 6.58 5.44 -13.63
N GLN A 100 6.35 6.74 -13.80
CA GLN A 100 7.43 7.74 -13.87
C GLN A 100 8.04 8.04 -12.50
N LEU A 101 7.31 7.73 -11.43
CA LEU A 101 7.80 7.81 -10.06
C LEU A 101 8.69 6.59 -9.80
N ALA A 102 9.99 6.71 -10.08
CA ALA A 102 10.94 5.63 -9.90
C ALA A 102 11.26 5.41 -8.40
N PHE A 103 10.33 4.81 -7.65
CA PHE A 103 10.59 4.38 -6.28
C PHE A 103 11.02 2.91 -6.28
N LYS A 104 12.32 2.68 -6.09
CA LYS A 104 12.88 1.35 -5.83
C LYS A 104 13.30 1.29 -4.36
N PRO A 105 12.47 0.71 -3.49
CA PRO A 105 12.80 0.59 -2.08
C PRO A 105 14.03 -0.29 -1.85
N ASP A 106 14.99 0.18 -1.05
CA ASP A 106 16.14 -0.62 -0.61
C ASP A 106 15.72 -1.59 0.49
N TRP A 107 15.20 -2.76 0.10
CA TRP A 107 14.71 -3.79 1.02
C TRP A 107 15.73 -4.25 2.06
N ALA A 108 17.03 -4.13 1.77
CA ALA A 108 18.08 -4.47 2.73
C ALA A 108 18.06 -3.51 3.94
N LYS A 109 17.60 -2.28 3.76
CA LYS A 109 17.50 -1.27 4.82
C LYS A 109 16.18 -1.29 5.59
N TYR A 110 15.08 -1.74 4.98
CA TYR A 110 13.72 -1.53 5.52
C TYR A 110 12.99 -2.80 6.02
N ALA A 111 13.66 -3.94 6.06
CA ALA A 111 13.05 -5.24 6.37
C ALA A 111 11.89 -5.58 5.41
N LYS A 112 10.91 -6.39 5.84
CA LYS A 112 9.78 -6.87 5.00
C LYS A 112 8.64 -5.87 4.86
N ALA A 113 8.59 -4.86 5.71
CA ALA A 113 7.59 -3.80 5.56
C ALA A 113 8.00 -2.92 4.40
N ALA A 114 7.01 -2.38 3.70
CA ALA A 114 7.28 -1.26 2.82
C ALA A 114 8.09 -0.18 3.58
N PRO A 115 9.03 0.56 2.96
CA PRO A 115 10.02 1.42 3.63
C PRO A 115 9.54 2.46 4.64
N PHE A 116 8.25 2.55 4.88
CA PHE A 116 7.56 3.71 5.40
C PHE A 116 6.52 3.31 6.45
N LYS A 117 6.88 2.40 7.36
CA LYS A 117 6.19 2.37 8.67
C LYS A 117 6.25 3.75 9.39
N ARG A 118 6.99 4.73 8.83
CA ARG A 118 6.71 6.18 8.81
C ARG A 118 6.94 6.76 7.41
N ASN A 119 5.94 7.44 6.86
CA ASN A 119 5.87 7.87 5.47
C ASN A 119 6.47 9.27 5.21
N ASP A 120 7.55 9.63 5.90
CA ASP A 120 8.04 11.02 5.92
C ASP A 120 8.82 11.38 4.64
N ALA A 121 9.59 10.43 4.08
CA ALA A 121 10.39 10.67 2.87
C ALA A 121 9.57 10.61 1.56
N MET A 122 8.40 9.95 1.56
CA MET A 122 7.50 9.92 0.39
C MET A 122 6.59 11.16 0.35
N LEU A 123 6.27 11.74 1.52
CA LEU A 123 5.57 13.03 1.65
C LEU A 123 6.33 14.18 0.97
N ASP A 124 7.68 14.13 0.95
CA ASP A 124 8.51 15.16 0.31
C ASP A 124 8.54 15.09 -1.23
N VAL A 125 8.20 13.93 -1.83
CA VAL A 125 8.27 13.71 -3.29
C VAL A 125 6.91 13.61 -3.96
N LEU A 126 5.81 13.51 -3.21
CA LEU A 126 4.46 13.39 -3.76
C LEU A 126 3.63 14.65 -3.54
N PRO A 127 2.78 15.06 -4.51
CA PRO A 127 1.86 16.17 -4.30
C PRO A 127 0.87 15.86 -3.16
N VAL A 128 0.74 16.82 -2.23
CA VAL A 128 -0.06 16.75 -0.99
C VAL A 128 -1.55 16.40 -1.20
N SER A 129 -2.06 16.48 -2.43
CA SER A 129 -3.46 16.15 -2.75
C SER A 129 -3.79 14.65 -2.72
N ARG A 130 -2.81 13.76 -2.54
CA ARG A 130 -2.98 12.29 -2.61
C ARG A 130 -3.25 11.62 -1.26
N TRP A 131 -3.32 12.36 -0.16
CA TRP A 131 -3.47 11.82 1.19
C TRP A 131 -4.93 11.83 1.67
N VAL A 132 -5.58 10.65 1.71
CA VAL A 132 -6.65 10.38 2.68
C VAL A 132 -6.20 9.25 3.59
N SER A 133 -5.69 9.62 4.76
CA SER A 133 -5.35 8.65 5.81
C SER A 133 -6.66 8.15 6.42
N SER A 134 -7.11 6.96 6.04
CA SER A 134 -8.11 6.24 6.82
C SER A 134 -7.43 5.70 8.08
N SER A 135 -7.30 6.57 9.07
CA SER A 135 -7.00 6.19 10.44
C SER A 135 -7.87 7.03 11.36
N SER A 136 -9.19 6.83 11.22
CA SER A 136 -10.17 7.25 12.22
C SER A 136 -10.97 6.04 12.70
N ARG A 137 -10.30 5.18 13.48
CA ARG A 137 -10.79 4.74 14.80
C ARG A 137 -9.74 3.88 15.50
N ALA A 138 -9.67 4.04 16.81
CA ALA A 138 -8.84 3.30 17.77
C ALA A 138 -7.38 3.75 17.91
N MET A 139 -7.18 4.83 18.68
CA MET A 139 -6.43 4.77 19.95
C MET A 139 -6.30 6.18 20.53
N ALA A 140 -7.32 6.63 21.25
CA ALA A 140 -7.14 7.63 22.29
C ALA A 140 -7.14 6.90 23.63
N SER A 141 -5.98 6.92 24.30
CA SER A 141 -5.77 6.69 25.73
C SER A 141 -6.12 5.32 26.32
N ARG A 142 -5.19 4.37 26.18
CA ARG A 142 -4.73 3.62 27.36
C ARG A 142 -3.37 4.20 27.78
N ARG A 143 -3.40 5.18 28.67
CA ARG A 143 -2.22 5.59 29.44
C ARG A 143 -2.32 4.89 30.79
N THR A 144 -1.82 3.65 30.86
CA THR A 144 -1.60 2.96 32.12
C THR A 144 -0.45 3.65 32.86
N SER A 145 -0.72 4.02 34.11
CA SER A 145 0.21 4.49 35.12
C SER A 145 1.44 3.58 35.25
N PRO A 146 2.52 4.10 35.86
CA PRO A 146 3.14 3.31 36.92
C PRO A 146 3.34 4.11 38.20
N THR A 147 2.89 3.46 39.27
CA THR A 147 3.12 3.70 40.69
C THR A 147 4.59 3.90 41.06
N ARG A 148 4.91 4.91 41.88
CA ARG A 148 6.00 4.82 42.86
C ARG A 148 5.75 5.70 44.11
N ARG A 149 5.18 5.05 45.14
CA ARG A 149 5.59 5.03 46.58
C ARG A 149 6.25 6.32 47.13
N ARG A 150 5.55 7.12 47.95
CA ARG A 150 5.38 7.06 49.44
C ARG A 150 6.46 7.87 50.19
N SER A 151 6.02 8.82 51.02
CA SER A 151 6.54 9.22 52.36
C SER A 151 5.62 10.34 52.90
N SER A 152 4.66 10.03 53.81
CA SER A 152 4.70 10.27 55.28
C SER A 152 4.84 11.76 55.66
N ALA A 153 3.75 12.41 56.10
CA ALA A 153 3.42 12.76 57.52
C ALA A 153 4.16 14.04 57.98
N SER A 154 3.58 15.10 58.58
CA SER A 154 2.37 15.32 59.38
C SER A 154 2.02 16.85 59.41
N PRO A 155 0.85 17.27 59.95
CA PRO A 155 0.50 18.68 60.15
C PRO A 155 0.64 19.16 61.61
N SER A 156 0.64 20.49 61.76
CA SER A 156 0.60 21.36 62.97
C SER A 156 1.95 21.86 63.47
#